data_AF-A0A928ZLA1-F1
#
_entry.id   AF-A0A928ZLA1-F1
#
_cell.length_a   1.000
_cell.length_b   1.000
_cell.length_c   1.000
_cell.angle_alpha   90.00
_cell.angle_beta   90.00
_cell.angle_gamma   90.00
#
_symmetry.space_group_name_H-M   'P 1'
#
loop_
_entity.id
_entity.type
_entity.pdbx_description
1 polymer ?
#
loop_
_entity_poly.entity_id
_entity_poly.type
_entity_poly.pdbx_seq_one_letter_code
_entity_poly.pdbx_strand_id
1 'polypeptide(L)'
;MSITEENLKDKEKIFIPFDVEDAGLSICAFRIYGHLSNPTAEYPKTSKMISQHIRANHLIVKKAIHELIEKALIEEFTFSEEEALQLIRKKVPQSFSNSRLKCSWCNGTTVAIQKHHYPVKRSEDGKEVVNICPSCHCEFHFLTDRLIQHRDNKL
;
A
#
# COMPACT_ATOMS: atom_id res chain seq x y z
N MET A 1 -24.14 -1.91 -16.49
CA MET A 1 -24.16 -3.00 -15.50
C MET A 1 -23.83 -2.37 -14.16
N SER A 2 -24.85 -2.19 -13.33
CA SER A 2 -24.76 -1.48 -12.05
C SER A 2 -24.36 -2.47 -10.96
N ILE A 3 -23.29 -2.19 -10.23
CA ILE A 3 -22.85 -2.98 -9.09
C ILE A 3 -23.76 -2.59 -7.92
N THR A 4 -24.59 -3.51 -7.44
CA THR A 4 -25.45 -3.31 -6.27
C THR A 4 -24.67 -3.56 -4.97
N GLU A 5 -25.02 -2.83 -3.92
CA GLU A 5 -24.41 -2.81 -2.57
C GLU A 5 -24.53 -4.15 -1.80
N GLU A 6 -25.04 -5.22 -2.42
CA GLU A 6 -25.31 -6.51 -1.77
C GLU A 6 -24.08 -7.42 -1.61
N ASN A 7 -22.94 -7.13 -2.23
CA ASN A 7 -21.72 -7.96 -2.12
C ASN A 7 -20.83 -7.65 -0.90
N LEU A 8 -21.27 -6.78 0.02
CA LEU A 8 -20.45 -6.33 1.16
C LEU A 8 -20.78 -7.01 2.50
N LYS A 9 -21.75 -7.92 2.57
CA LYS A 9 -22.21 -8.53 3.85
C LYS A 9 -21.75 -9.98 4.12
N ASP A 10 -21.12 -10.67 3.17
CA ASP A 10 -20.74 -12.10 3.33
C ASP A 10 -19.26 -12.35 3.68
N LYS A 11 -18.60 -11.43 4.39
CA LYS A 11 -17.21 -11.62 4.84
C LYS A 11 -17.04 -11.39 6.34
N GLU A 12 -17.87 -12.01 7.19
CA GLU A 12 -17.40 -12.39 8.52
C GLU A 12 -16.38 -13.51 8.36
N LYS A 13 -15.12 -13.14 8.11
CA LYS A 13 -14.01 -14.08 8.05
C LYS A 13 -13.80 -14.63 9.45
N ILE A 14 -14.08 -15.92 9.61
CA ILE A 14 -13.64 -16.72 10.74
C ILE A 14 -12.13 -16.60 10.80
N PHE A 15 -11.61 -15.86 11.78
CA PHE A 15 -10.20 -15.86 12.13
C PHE A 15 -9.89 -17.25 12.68
N ILE A 16 -9.39 -18.14 11.84
CA ILE A 16 -8.82 -19.41 12.31
C ILE A 16 -7.43 -19.04 12.84
N PRO A 17 -7.18 -19.11 14.17
CA PRO A 17 -5.85 -18.91 14.69
C PRO A 17 -4.95 -19.97 14.08
N PHE A 18 -4.06 -19.55 13.19
CA PHE A 18 -2.98 -20.39 12.69
C PHE A 18 -2.11 -20.74 13.89
N ASP A 19 -1.95 -22.02 14.21
CA ASP A 19 -1.08 -22.48 15.30
C ASP A 19 0.39 -22.23 14.89
N VAL A 20 0.87 -21.04 15.22
CA VAL A 20 2.14 -20.51 14.73
C VAL A 20 3.34 -21.24 15.33
N GLU A 21 3.14 -21.99 16.42
CA GLU A 21 4.20 -22.74 17.12
C GLU A 21 4.75 -23.91 16.29
N ASP A 22 3.93 -24.52 15.42
CA ASP A 22 4.35 -25.65 14.56
C ASP A 22 4.84 -25.22 13.16
N ALA A 23 4.74 -23.94 12.83
CA ALA A 23 5.03 -23.46 11.48
C ALA A 23 6.54 -23.35 11.18
N GLY A 24 7.41 -23.56 12.19
CA GLY A 24 8.86 -23.47 12.04
C GLY A 24 9.33 -22.07 11.59
N LEU A 25 8.61 -21.02 11.99
CA LEU A 25 8.90 -19.65 11.58
C LEU A 25 10.10 -19.07 12.32
N SER A 26 10.92 -18.29 11.62
CA SER A 26 11.90 -17.43 12.28
C SER A 26 11.21 -16.43 13.22
N ILE A 27 11.89 -16.03 14.30
CA ILE A 27 11.37 -15.02 15.26
C ILE A 27 10.96 -13.72 14.53
N CYS A 28 11.70 -13.35 13.48
CA CYS A 28 11.37 -12.19 12.69
C CYS A 28 10.08 -12.40 11.86
N ALA A 29 9.93 -13.55 11.20
CA ALA A 29 8.71 -13.89 10.46
C ALA A 29 7.48 -13.93 11.38
N PHE A 30 7.60 -14.54 12.56
CA PHE A 30 6.53 -14.53 13.57
C PHE A 30 6.08 -13.11 13.94
N ARG A 31 7.02 -12.21 14.22
CA ARG A 31 6.72 -10.81 14.56
C ARG A 31 6.06 -10.05 13.41
N ILE A 32 6.51 -10.27 12.18
CA ILE A 32 5.92 -9.66 10.99
C ILE A 32 4.50 -10.16 10.79
N TYR A 33 4.29 -11.47 10.87
CA TYR A 33 2.97 -12.08 10.73
C TYR A 33 2.00 -11.52 11.77
N GLY A 34 2.35 -11.53 13.05
CA GLY A 34 1.50 -10.94 14.11
C GLY A 34 1.16 -9.46 13.88
N HIS A 35 2.08 -8.68 13.29
CA HIS A 35 1.84 -7.28 12.94
C HIS A 35 0.91 -7.08 11.73
N LEU A 36 0.84 -8.06 10.82
CA LEU A 36 -0.03 -8.06 9.65
C LEU A 36 -1.40 -8.69 9.94
N SER A 37 -1.46 -9.67 10.83
CA SER A 37 -2.69 -10.37 11.24
C SER A 37 -3.54 -9.57 12.24
N ASN A 38 -3.05 -8.43 12.74
CA ASN A 38 -3.85 -7.58 13.60
C ASN A 38 -5.05 -7.02 12.81
N PRO A 39 -6.30 -7.26 13.22
CA PRO A 39 -7.50 -6.83 12.49
C PRO A 39 -7.64 -5.31 12.37
N THR A 40 -6.91 -4.54 13.18
CA THR A 40 -6.83 -3.07 13.06
C THR A 40 -5.80 -2.60 12.03
N ALA A 41 -5.01 -3.51 11.44
CA ALA A 41 -4.12 -3.20 10.34
C ALA A 41 -4.95 -3.06 9.05
N GLU A 42 -5.61 -1.91 8.90
CA GLU A 42 -6.55 -1.65 7.80
C GLU A 42 -5.90 -1.57 6.41
N TYR A 43 -4.56 -1.59 6.30
CA TYR A 43 -3.88 -1.36 5.03
C TYR A 43 -2.68 -2.28 4.81
N PRO A 44 -2.39 -2.66 3.55
CA PRO A 44 -1.14 -3.31 3.18
C PRO A 44 0.07 -2.47 3.62
N LYS A 45 1.24 -3.09 3.79
CA LYS A 45 2.45 -2.40 4.28
C LYS A 45 3.62 -2.67 3.34
N THR A 46 4.50 -1.70 3.18
CA THR A 46 5.78 -1.92 2.48
C THR A 46 6.79 -2.61 3.41
N SER A 47 7.76 -3.32 2.85
CA SER A 47 8.85 -3.93 3.63
C SER A 47 9.61 -2.90 4.50
N LYS A 48 9.75 -1.66 4.01
CA LYS A 48 10.37 -0.55 4.74
C LYS A 48 9.55 -0.16 5.98
N MET A 49 8.23 -0.06 5.86
CA MET A 49 7.35 0.21 6.99
C MET A 49 7.43 -0.92 8.02
N ILE A 50 7.42 -2.17 7.58
CA ILE A 50 7.55 -3.33 8.47
C ILE A 50 8.89 -3.25 9.23
N SER A 51 10.00 -3.03 8.53
CA SER A 51 11.34 -2.89 9.12
C SER A 51 11.41 -1.80 10.19
N GLN A 52 10.77 -0.64 9.95
CA GLN A 52 10.69 0.45 10.94
C GLN A 52 9.88 0.05 12.18
N HIS A 53 8.74 -0.61 12.00
CA HIS A 53 7.87 -1.01 13.12
C HIS A 53 8.52 -2.06 14.01
N ILE A 54 9.13 -3.09 13.42
CA ILE A 54 9.76 -4.17 14.19
C ILE A 54 11.21 -3.87 14.58
N ARG A 55 11.72 -2.66 14.23
CA ARG A 55 13.07 -2.18 14.50
C ARG A 55 14.16 -3.19 14.11
N ALA A 56 13.99 -3.83 12.96
CA ALA A 56 14.90 -4.86 12.47
C ALA A 56 15.58 -4.43 11.18
N ASN A 57 16.76 -4.99 10.93
CA ASN A 57 17.52 -4.77 9.69
C ASN A 57 16.68 -5.17 8.47
N HIS A 58 16.69 -4.35 7.42
CA HIS A 58 15.89 -4.55 6.20
C HIS A 58 16.17 -5.90 5.52
N LEU A 59 17.42 -6.40 5.55
CA LEU A 59 17.76 -7.70 5.00
C LEU A 59 17.12 -8.86 5.77
N ILE A 60 17.03 -8.75 7.11
CA ILE A 60 16.37 -9.75 7.95
C ILE A 60 14.87 -9.74 7.68
N VAL A 61 14.28 -8.54 7.61
CA VAL A 61 12.86 -8.35 7.27
C VAL A 61 12.54 -8.96 5.91
N LYS A 62 13.38 -8.72 4.90
CA LYS A 62 13.20 -9.27 3.55
C LYS A 62 13.21 -10.80 3.54
N LYS A 63 14.14 -11.44 4.27
CA LYS A 63 14.19 -12.90 4.40
C LYS A 63 12.93 -13.44 5.08
N ALA A 64 12.50 -12.80 6.17
CA ALA A 64 11.31 -13.19 6.90
C ALA A 64 10.02 -13.02 6.07
N ILE A 65 9.92 -11.96 5.26
CA ILE A 65 8.81 -11.80 4.31
C ILE A 65 8.80 -12.94 3.28
N HIS A 66 9.96 -13.28 2.73
CA HIS A 66 10.05 -14.38 1.77
C HIS A 66 9.60 -15.71 2.36
N GLU A 67 10.07 -16.03 3.57
CA GLU A 67 9.64 -17.20 4.34
C GLU A 67 8.12 -17.26 4.54
N LEU A 68 7.49 -16.13 4.88
CA LEU A 68 6.03 -16.03 5.04
C LEU A 68 5.27 -16.19 3.71
N ILE A 69 5.83 -15.71 2.60
CA ILE A 69 5.26 -15.89 1.25
C ILE A 69 5.36 -17.36 0.82
N GLU A 70 6.50 -18.02 1.03
CA GLU A 70 6.69 -19.44 0.70
C GLU A 70 5.71 -20.34 1.46
N LYS A 71 5.37 -19.97 2.70
CA LYS A 71 4.35 -20.63 3.52
C LYS A 71 2.92 -20.17 3.21
N ALA A 72 2.76 -19.28 2.24
CA ALA A 72 1.48 -18.73 1.79
C ALA A 72 0.63 -18.07 2.90
N LEU A 73 1.30 -17.50 3.91
CA LEU A 73 0.71 -16.80 5.05
C LEU A 73 0.44 -15.32 4.73
N ILE A 74 1.26 -14.76 3.84
CA ILE A 74 1.11 -13.40 3.33
C ILE A 74 1.20 -13.43 1.81
N GLU A 75 0.73 -12.37 1.17
CA GLU A 75 0.91 -12.15 -0.26
C GLU A 75 1.65 -10.84 -0.51
N GLU A 76 2.49 -10.84 -1.55
CA GLU A 76 3.12 -9.64 -2.11
C GLU A 76 2.37 -9.26 -3.38
N PHE A 77 2.05 -7.98 -3.52
CA PHE A 77 1.42 -7.44 -4.71
C PHE A 77 1.90 -6.01 -4.97
N THR A 78 1.64 -5.50 -6.16
CA THR A 78 1.95 -4.14 -6.60
C THR A 78 0.80 -3.66 -7.47
N PHE A 79 0.43 -2.39 -7.34
CA PHE A 79 -0.47 -1.79 -8.33
C PHE A 79 0.34 -1.35 -9.55
N SER A 80 -0.23 -1.52 -10.74
CA SER A 80 0.26 -0.80 -11.91
C SER A 80 0.15 0.71 -11.70
N GLU A 81 0.95 1.49 -12.41
CA GLU A 81 0.92 2.96 -12.30
C GLU A 81 -0.49 3.52 -12.60
N GLU A 82 -1.21 2.91 -13.54
CA GLU A 82 -2.58 3.30 -13.90
C GLU A 82 -3.58 2.97 -12.78
N GLU A 83 -3.52 1.77 -12.18
CA GLU A 83 -4.39 1.41 -11.06
C GLU A 83 -4.15 2.30 -9.84
N ALA A 84 -2.88 2.57 -9.51
CA ALA A 84 -2.51 3.47 -8.42
C ALA A 84 -3.10 4.87 -8.64
N LEU A 85 -3.03 5.39 -9.87
CA LEU A 85 -3.60 6.68 -10.22
C LEU A 85 -5.13 6.69 -10.09
N GLN A 86 -5.80 5.63 -10.54
CA GLN A 86 -7.26 5.51 -10.39
C GLN A 86 -7.69 5.49 -8.93
N LEU A 87 -6.95 4.81 -8.05
CA LEU A 87 -7.21 4.80 -6.61
C LEU A 87 -7.04 6.20 -6.02
N ILE A 88 -5.96 6.91 -6.36
CA ILE A 88 -5.69 8.27 -5.87
C ILE A 88 -6.77 9.26 -6.34
N ARG A 89 -7.21 9.16 -7.60
CA ARG A 89 -8.24 10.05 -8.19
C ARG A 89 -9.62 9.88 -7.56
N LYS A 90 -9.92 8.71 -7.00
CA LYS A 90 -11.20 8.43 -6.30
C LYS A 90 -11.27 9.05 -4.91
N LYS A 91 -10.16 9.54 -4.36
CA LYS A 91 -10.12 10.10 -3.01
C LYS A 91 -10.81 11.44 -2.91
N VAL A 92 -11.35 11.72 -1.72
CA VAL A 92 -11.84 13.05 -1.38
C VAL A 92 -10.66 14.04 -1.44
N PRO A 93 -10.77 15.13 -2.22
CA PRO A 93 -9.71 16.11 -2.35
C PRO A 93 -9.35 16.73 -0.99
N GLN A 94 -8.09 16.63 -0.57
CA GLN A 94 -7.60 17.42 0.55
C GLN A 94 -7.45 18.88 0.11
N SER A 95 -8.09 19.80 0.83
CA SER A 95 -8.09 21.21 0.49
C SER A 95 -7.58 22.04 1.65
N PHE A 96 -6.52 22.81 1.40
CA PHE A 96 -6.01 23.82 2.32
C PHE A 96 -6.60 25.18 1.92
N SER A 97 -7.32 25.81 2.85
CA SER A 97 -8.17 26.99 2.61
C SER A 97 -7.44 28.19 1.97
N ASN A 98 -6.13 28.31 2.16
CA ASN A 98 -5.33 29.45 1.69
C ASN A 98 -4.39 29.13 0.52
N SER A 99 -4.45 27.93 -0.06
CA SER A 99 -3.56 27.60 -1.18
C SER A 99 -4.19 27.81 -2.55
N ARG A 100 -3.39 28.31 -3.49
CA ARG A 100 -3.72 28.43 -4.92
C ARG A 100 -3.14 27.30 -5.77
N LEU A 101 -2.27 26.45 -5.23
CA LEU A 101 -1.66 25.36 -6.00
C LEU A 101 -2.60 24.16 -5.98
N LYS A 102 -2.91 23.65 -7.18
CA LYS A 102 -3.88 22.57 -7.38
C LYS A 102 -3.18 21.29 -7.83
N CYS A 103 -3.51 20.18 -7.18
CA CYS A 103 -3.02 18.85 -7.54
C CYS A 103 -3.76 18.32 -8.78
N SER A 104 -3.02 17.88 -9.80
CA SER A 104 -3.55 17.27 -11.04
C SER A 104 -4.18 15.89 -10.80
N TRP A 105 -3.89 15.22 -9.68
CA TRP A 105 -4.39 13.88 -9.39
C TRP A 105 -5.63 13.90 -8.50
N CYS A 106 -5.57 14.47 -7.31
CA CYS A 106 -6.72 14.53 -6.39
C CYS A 106 -7.56 15.80 -6.52
N ASN A 107 -7.19 16.74 -7.40
CA ASN A 107 -7.88 18.02 -7.60
C ASN A 107 -7.89 18.96 -6.37
N GLY A 108 -7.25 18.58 -5.27
CA GLY A 108 -7.16 19.35 -4.02
C GLY A 108 -6.17 20.52 -4.08
N THR A 109 -6.30 21.46 -3.15
CA THR A 109 -5.38 22.60 -2.99
C THR A 109 -4.33 22.31 -1.92
N THR A 110 -3.06 22.68 -2.15
CA THR A 110 -1.95 22.37 -1.23
C THR A 110 -0.90 23.45 -1.21
N VAL A 111 -0.23 23.70 -0.09
CA VAL A 111 0.81 24.75 0.00
C VAL A 111 2.08 24.43 -0.80
N ALA A 112 2.30 23.18 -1.17
CA ALA A 112 3.48 22.72 -1.90
C ALA A 112 3.07 21.80 -3.05
N ILE A 113 3.67 22.00 -4.22
CA ILE A 113 3.43 21.18 -5.40
C ILE A 113 4.76 20.65 -5.94
N GLN A 114 4.76 19.39 -6.37
CA GLN A 114 5.91 18.72 -6.95
C GLN A 114 5.62 18.46 -8.43
N LYS A 115 6.59 18.79 -9.29
CA LYS A 115 6.48 18.60 -10.74
C LYS A 115 7.09 17.26 -11.13
N HIS A 116 6.31 16.38 -11.73
CA HIS A 116 6.75 15.06 -12.15
C HIS A 116 6.39 14.79 -13.61
N HIS A 117 7.21 13.99 -14.28
CA HIS A 117 6.88 13.48 -15.61
C HIS A 117 6.03 12.23 -15.44
N TYR A 118 4.83 12.26 -16.02
CA TYR A 118 3.85 11.18 -15.93
C TYR A 118 2.90 11.28 -17.13
N PRO A 119 2.42 10.16 -17.71
CA PRO A 119 2.68 8.77 -17.33
C PRO A 119 4.08 8.27 -17.73
N VAL A 120 4.74 8.94 -18.68
CA VAL A 120 6.06 8.54 -19.16
C VAL A 120 7.15 9.27 -18.38
N LYS A 121 8.18 8.54 -17.95
CA LYS A 121 9.31 9.11 -17.21
C LYS A 121 10.14 10.03 -18.11
N ARG A 122 10.79 11.03 -17.53
CA ARG A 122 11.71 11.92 -18.26
C ARG A 122 12.82 11.16 -18.98
N SER A 123 13.33 10.08 -18.37
CA SER A 123 14.36 9.21 -18.94
C SER A 123 13.88 8.40 -20.15
N GLU A 124 12.57 8.31 -20.35
CA GLU A 124 11.89 7.60 -21.44
C GLU A 124 11.22 8.59 -22.40
N ASP A 125 11.80 9.79 -22.52
CA ASP A 125 11.29 10.90 -23.36
C ASP A 125 9.91 11.44 -22.96
N GLY A 126 9.48 11.23 -21.71
CA GLY A 126 8.28 11.85 -21.16
C GLY A 126 8.35 13.37 -21.23
N LYS A 127 7.33 13.99 -21.85
CA LYS A 127 7.24 15.46 -22.02
C LYS A 127 6.15 16.09 -21.15
N GLU A 128 5.16 15.30 -20.76
CA GLU A 128 4.07 15.76 -19.92
C GLU A 128 4.58 15.94 -18.49
N VAL A 129 4.32 17.12 -17.91
CA VAL A 129 4.65 17.43 -16.52
C VAL A 129 3.37 17.71 -15.77
N VAL A 130 3.13 16.92 -14.74
CA VAL A 130 1.98 17.06 -13.84
C VAL A 130 2.38 17.70 -12.52
N ASN A 131 1.43 18.42 -11.93
CA ASN A 131 1.57 19.10 -10.64
C ASN A 131 0.93 18.23 -9.57
N ILE A 132 1.72 17.57 -8.71
CA ILE A 132 1.22 16.60 -7.73
C ILE A 132 1.49 17.12 -6.32
N CYS A 133 0.53 16.97 -5.39
CA CYS A 133 0.77 17.30 -3.98
C CYS A 133 1.64 16.24 -3.29
N PRO A 134 2.37 16.58 -2.21
CA PRO A 134 3.23 15.63 -1.49
C PRO A 134 2.50 14.36 -1.03
N SER A 135 1.23 14.49 -0.61
CA SER A 135 0.45 13.33 -0.16
C SER A 135 0.18 12.36 -1.32
N CYS A 136 -0.29 12.83 -2.46
CA CYS A 136 -0.56 11.98 -3.61
C CYS A 136 0.73 11.40 -4.21
N HIS A 137 1.82 12.15 -4.19
CA HIS A 137 3.12 11.66 -4.66
C HIS A 137 3.66 10.54 -3.77
N CYS A 138 3.67 10.72 -2.44
CA CYS A 138 4.06 9.67 -1.51
C CYS A 138 3.18 8.43 -1.64
N GLU A 139 1.87 8.63 -1.78
CA GLU A 139 0.92 7.54 -1.92
C GLU A 139 1.10 6.76 -3.22
N PHE A 140 1.35 7.44 -4.33
CA PHE A 140 1.61 6.77 -5.60
C PHE A 140 2.82 5.85 -5.48
N HIS A 141 3.93 6.35 -4.91
CA HIS A 141 5.09 5.50 -4.64
C HIS A 141 4.75 4.33 -3.71
N PHE A 142 3.95 4.57 -2.68
CA PHE A 142 3.51 3.50 -1.79
C PHE A 142 2.70 2.42 -2.52
N LEU A 143 1.79 2.80 -3.43
CA LEU A 143 0.95 1.86 -4.19
C LEU A 143 1.73 1.11 -5.28
N THR A 144 2.69 1.78 -5.92
CA THR A 144 3.53 1.18 -6.98
C THR A 144 4.74 0.41 -6.43
N ASP A 145 5.07 0.60 -5.15
CA ASP A 145 6.07 -0.19 -4.44
C ASP A 145 5.51 -1.59 -4.08
N ARG A 146 6.40 -2.50 -3.70
CA ARG A 146 6.02 -3.84 -3.24
C ARG A 146 5.26 -3.77 -1.91
N LEU A 147 3.97 -4.09 -1.98
CA LEU A 147 3.05 -4.14 -0.86
C LEU A 147 2.88 -5.56 -0.35
N ILE A 148 2.71 -5.68 0.96
CA ILE A 148 2.59 -6.94 1.68
C ILE A 148 1.33 -6.90 2.53
N GLN A 149 0.50 -7.95 2.43
CA GLN A 149 -0.69 -8.10 3.27
C GLN A 149 -0.93 -9.54 3.68
N HIS A 150 -1.77 -9.73 4.70
CA HIS A 150 -2.27 -11.03 5.08
C HIS A 150 -3.16 -11.60 3.97
N ARG A 151 -2.99 -12.88 3.63
CA ARG A 151 -3.69 -13.50 2.49
C ARG A 151 -5.22 -13.45 2.62
N ASP A 152 -5.72 -13.53 3.84
CA ASP A 152 -7.16 -13.47 4.10
C ASP A 152 -7.72 -12.06 4.00
N ASN A 153 -6.92 -10.99 3.88
CA ASN A 153 -7.39 -9.60 3.82
C ASN A 153 -7.49 -9.06 2.39
N LYS A 154 -8.11 -9.82 1.48
CA LYS A 154 -8.50 -9.28 0.17
C LYS A 154 -9.60 -8.22 0.32
N LEU A 155 -9.19 -6.95 0.16
CA LEU A 155 -10.03 -5.77 -0.08
C LEU A 155 -11.00 -6.00 -1.24
#